data_AF-A0A9D1Q6Q7-F1
#
_entry.id   AF-A0A9D1Q6Q7-F1
#
_cell.length_a   1.000
_cell.length_b   1.000
_cell.length_c   1.000
_cell.angle_alpha   90.00
_cell.angle_beta   90.00
_cell.angle_gamma   90.00
#
_symmetry.space_group_name_H-M   'P 1'
#
loop_
_entity.id
_entity.type
_entity.pdbx_description
1 polymer ?
#
loop_
_entity_poly.entity_id
_entity_poly.type
_entity_poly.pdbx_seq_one_letter_code
_entity_poly.pdbx_strand_id
1 'polypeptide(L)'
;MKRIYFWLKIAVWVLIFAIVFVIFYINRDSQVSFNYLIGDATLNTALFICVVFIIGAFFTIGVLALLNISRVFGNIGLKSKVNRLEKENAELKRKTHVL
;
A
#
# COMPACT_ATOMS: atom_id res chain seq x y z
N MET A 1 19.46 18.10 -2.67
CA MET A 1 18.52 17.87 -1.54
C MET A 1 17.61 16.63 -1.71
N LYS A 2 16.98 16.37 -2.87
CA LYS A 2 16.06 15.22 -3.04
C LYS A 2 16.70 13.83 -2.85
N ARG A 3 17.95 13.63 -3.28
CA ARG A 3 18.68 12.35 -3.11
C ARG A 3 18.95 11.99 -1.65
N ILE A 4 19.40 12.95 -0.84
CA ILE A 4 19.71 12.71 0.59
C ILE A 4 18.43 12.38 1.37
N TYR A 5 17.33 13.09 1.10
CA TYR A 5 16.04 12.79 1.70
C TYR A 5 15.53 11.38 1.35
N PHE A 6 15.76 10.93 0.11
CA PHE A 6 15.41 9.58 -0.33
C PHE A 6 16.19 8.51 0.46
N TRP A 7 17.51 8.66 0.58
CA TRP A 7 18.35 7.74 1.34
C TRP A 7 18.01 7.75 2.84
N LEU A 8 17.71 8.91 3.40
CA LEU A 8 17.27 9.03 4.79
C LEU A 8 15.96 8.28 5.02
N LYS A 9 14.98 8.41 4.11
CA LYS A 9 13.72 7.64 4.19
C LYS A 9 13.98 6.14 4.20
N ILE A 10 14.83 5.64 3.31
CA ILE A 10 15.19 4.22 3.25
C ILE A 10 15.84 3.78 4.56
N ALA A 11 16.82 4.54 5.07
CA ALA A 11 17.50 4.23 6.31
C ALA A 11 16.52 4.14 7.50
N VAL A 12 15.56 5.06 7.59
CA VAL A 12 14.50 5.02 8.61
C VAL A 12 13.64 3.76 8.47
N TRP A 13 13.22 3.40 7.26
CA TRP A 13 12.44 2.17 7.03
C TRP A 13 13.22 0.90 7.41
N VAL A 14 14.49 0.83 7.05
CA VAL A 14 15.37 -0.30 7.40
C VAL A 14 15.55 -0.38 8.92
N LEU A 15 15.71 0.75 9.60
CA LEU A 15 15.84 0.78 11.06
C LEU A 15 14.56 0.33 11.77
N ILE A 16 13.39 0.77 11.31
CA ILE A 16 12.10 0.28 11.81
C ILE A 16 12.00 -1.24 11.61
N PHE A 17 12.34 -1.74 10.42
CA PHE A 17 12.30 -3.16 10.12
C PHE A 17 13.25 -3.97 11.02
N ALA A 18 14.46 -3.47 11.27
CA ALA A 18 15.43 -4.10 12.14
C ALA A 18 14.94 -4.17 13.60
N ILE A 19 14.36 -3.10 14.13
CA ILE A 19 13.79 -3.08 15.49
C ILE A 19 12.67 -4.12 15.61
N VAL A 20 11.75 -4.12 14.65
CA VAL A 20 10.65 -5.09 14.61
C VAL A 20 11.19 -6.52 14.55
N PHE A 21 12.19 -6.78 13.71
CA PHE A 21 12.84 -8.09 13.62
C PHE A 21 13.48 -8.52 14.94
N VAL A 22 14.17 -7.63 15.64
CA VAL A 22 14.76 -7.92 16.96
C VAL A 22 13.69 -8.28 17.98
N ILE A 23 12.57 -7.55 18.00
CA ILE A 23 11.43 -7.87 18.89
C ILE A 23 10.90 -9.27 18.59
N PHE A 24 10.72 -9.63 17.32
CA PHE A 24 10.29 -10.97 16.92
C PHE A 24 11.30 -12.05 17.32
N TYR A 25 12.60 -11.78 17.13
CA TYR A 25 13.65 -12.73 17.44
C TYR A 25 13.75 -13.00 18.95
N ILE A 26 13.67 -11.97 19.78
CA ILE A 26 13.70 -12.10 21.24
C ILE A 26 12.46 -12.85 21.75
N ASN A 27 11.29 -12.60 21.17
CA ASN A 27 10.03 -13.20 21.60
C ASN A 27 9.68 -14.49 20.86
N ARG A 28 10.63 -15.09 20.13
CA ARG A 28 10.38 -16.27 19.28
C ARG A 28 9.89 -17.49 20.05
N ASP A 29 10.29 -17.63 21.30
CA ASP A 29 9.94 -18.77 22.17
C ASP A 29 8.77 -18.41 23.12
N SER A 30 8.33 -17.15 23.11
CA SER A 30 7.23 -16.67 23.93
C SER A 30 5.90 -17.21 23.39
N GLN A 31 5.06 -17.72 24.28
CA GLN A 31 3.74 -18.24 23.95
C GLN A 31 2.65 -17.34 24.53
N VAL A 32 1.62 -17.06 23.73
CA VAL A 32 0.38 -16.42 24.17
C VAL A 32 -0.64 -17.54 24.41
N SER A 33 -1.09 -17.67 25.66
CA SER A 33 -2.17 -18.59 26.02
C SER A 33 -3.52 -17.88 25.88
N PHE A 34 -4.40 -18.43 25.05
CA PHE A 34 -5.80 -18.04 24.96
C PHE A 34 -6.62 -19.03 25.77
N ASN A 35 -7.27 -18.54 26.82
CA ASN A 35 -8.16 -19.34 27.64
C ASN A 35 -9.58 -19.19 27.10
N TYR A 36 -10.09 -20.23 26.46
CA TYR A 36 -11.46 -20.29 25.97
C TYR A 36 -12.34 -21.07 26.95
N LEU A 37 -13.66 -20.89 26.85
CA LEU A 37 -14.62 -21.60 27.70
C LEU A 37 -14.54 -23.13 27.60
N ILE A 38 -13.92 -23.67 26.53
CA ILE A 38 -13.85 -25.11 26.21
C ILE A 38 -12.37 -25.53 26.00
N GLY A 39 -11.43 -24.86 26.67
CA GLY A 39 -10.02 -25.26 26.68
C GLY A 39 -9.04 -24.12 26.43
N ASP A 40 -7.75 -24.44 26.56
CA ASP A 40 -6.63 -23.54 26.38
C ASP A 40 -5.93 -23.78 25.04
N ALA A 41 -5.61 -22.71 24.33
CA ALA A 41 -4.78 -22.76 23.13
C ALA A 41 -3.55 -21.88 23.32
N THR A 42 -2.37 -22.45 23.09
CA THR A 42 -1.10 -21.72 23.11
C THR A 42 -0.67 -21.40 21.68
N LEU A 43 -0.46 -20.12 21.39
CA LEU A 43 0.04 -19.66 20.10
C LEU A 43 1.39 -18.97 20.26
N ASN A 44 2.29 -19.17 19.32
CA ASN A 44 3.56 -18.46 19.34
C ASN A 44 3.33 -16.95 19.19
N THR A 45 3.90 -16.16 20.09
CA THR A 45 3.73 -14.70 20.12
C THR A 45 4.21 -14.05 18.81
N ALA A 46 5.31 -14.52 18.25
CA ALA A 46 5.83 -14.05 16.97
C ALA A 46 4.87 -14.37 15.82
N LEU A 47 4.28 -15.56 15.78
CA LEU A 47 3.27 -15.88 14.76
C LEU A 47 2.03 -15.00 14.92
N PHE A 48 1.56 -14.79 16.16
CA PHE A 48 0.40 -13.95 16.44
C PHE A 48 0.62 -12.50 15.95
N ILE A 49 1.74 -11.87 16.33
CA ILE A 49 2.03 -10.48 15.91
C ILE A 49 2.20 -10.39 14.39
N CYS A 50 2.83 -11.38 13.74
CA CYS A 50 2.94 -11.42 12.27
C CYS A 50 1.56 -11.44 11.60
N VAL A 51 0.64 -12.28 12.07
CA VAL A 51 -0.72 -12.37 11.51
C VAL A 51 -1.47 -11.05 11.70
N VAL A 52 -1.41 -10.46 12.90
CA VAL A 52 -2.04 -9.16 13.19
C VAL A 52 -1.48 -8.06 12.28
N PHE A 53 -0.16 -8.03 12.07
CA PHE A 53 0.48 -7.05 11.20
C PHE A 53 0.03 -7.20 9.73
N ILE A 54 -0.02 -8.43 9.21
CA ILE A 54 -0.47 -8.71 7.85
C ILE A 54 -1.92 -8.26 7.65
N ILE A 55 -2.81 -8.61 8.58
CA ILE A 55 -4.22 -8.22 8.52
C ILE A 55 -4.36 -6.69 8.55
N GLY A 56 -3.64 -6.02 9.46
CA GLY A 56 -3.63 -4.56 9.54
C GLY A 56 -3.10 -3.89 8.27
N ALA A 57 -2.07 -4.45 7.64
CA ALA A 57 -1.54 -3.96 6.37
C ALA A 57 -2.58 -4.09 5.24
N PHE A 58 -3.22 -5.25 5.10
CA PHE A 58 -4.28 -5.45 4.12
C PHE A 58 -5.46 -4.51 4.34
N PHE A 59 -5.87 -4.32 5.60
CA PHE A 59 -6.95 -3.39 5.94
C PHE A 59 -6.59 -1.95 5.53
N THR A 60 -5.37 -1.51 5.85
CA THR A 60 -4.90 -0.17 5.48
C THR A 60 -4.85 0.03 3.96
N ILE A 61 -4.34 -0.97 3.22
CA ILE A 61 -4.33 -0.94 1.75
C ILE A 61 -5.77 -0.87 1.21
N GLY A 62 -6.69 -1.66 1.76
CA GLY A 62 -8.10 -1.66 1.39
C GLY A 62 -8.75 -0.29 1.60
N VAL A 63 -8.54 0.33 2.76
CA VAL A 63 -9.04 1.68 3.06
C VAL A 63 -8.44 2.71 2.12
N LEU A 64 -7.12 2.68 1.86
CA LEU A 64 -6.47 3.59 0.93
C LEU A 64 -7.01 3.44 -0.50
N ALA A 65 -7.29 2.22 -0.92
CA ALA A 65 -7.88 1.92 -2.23
C ALA A 65 -9.30 2.51 -2.33
N LEU A 66 -10.13 2.30 -1.30
CA LEU A 66 -11.49 2.85 -1.23
C LEU A 66 -11.50 4.38 -1.24
N LEU A 67 -10.64 5.02 -0.45
CA LEU A 67 -10.55 6.49 -0.40
C LEU A 67 -10.10 7.11 -1.74
N ASN A 68 -9.28 6.40 -2.51
CA ASN A 68 -8.79 6.89 -3.79
C ASN A 68 -9.61 6.41 -5.00
N ILE A 69 -10.60 5.55 -4.80
CA ILE A 69 -11.39 4.96 -5.89
C ILE A 69 -12.07 6.06 -6.73
N SER A 70 -12.66 7.08 -6.09
CA SER A 70 -13.31 8.18 -6.78
C SER A 70 -12.35 9.02 -7.64
N ARG A 71 -11.11 9.22 -7.18
CA ARG A 71 -10.06 9.89 -7.98
C ARG A 71 -9.63 9.04 -9.16
N VAL A 72 -9.48 7.73 -8.97
CA VAL A 72 -9.09 6.80 -10.03
C VAL A 72 -10.16 6.76 -11.12
N PHE A 73 -11.44 6.63 -10.75
CA PHE A 73 -12.55 6.69 -11.71
C PHE A 73 -12.65 8.04 -12.44
N GLY A 74 -12.47 9.16 -11.72
CA GLY A 74 -12.45 10.49 -12.33
C GLY A 74 -11.32 10.66 -13.35
N ASN A 75 -10.10 10.22 -13.01
CA ASN A 75 -8.95 10.31 -13.90
C ASN A 75 -9.06 9.41 -15.13
N ILE A 76 -9.70 8.25 -15.03
CA ILE A 76 -9.96 7.37 -16.18
C ILE A 76 -10.92 8.06 -17.17
N GLY A 77 -12.00 8.66 -16.66
CA GLY A 77 -12.95 9.41 -17.48
C GLY A 77 -12.33 10.65 -18.15
N LEU A 78 -11.52 11.41 -17.40
CA LEU A 78 -10.76 12.55 -17.91
C LEU A 78 -9.74 12.14 -18.98
N LYS A 79 -8.98 11.06 -18.75
CA LYS A 79 -8.00 10.54 -19.71
C LYS A 79 -8.64 10.09 -21.02
N SER A 80 -9.81 9.45 -20.94
CA SER A 80 -10.61 9.09 -22.12
C SER A 80 -11.04 10.32 -22.91
N LYS A 81 -11.54 11.36 -22.24
CA LYS A 81 -11.94 12.62 -22.89
C LYS A 81 -10.76 13.34 -23.54
N VAL A 82 -9.61 13.41 -22.87
CA VAL A 82 -8.38 14.02 -23.41
C VAL A 82 -7.93 13.29 -24.68
N ASN A 83 -7.86 11.95 -24.65
CA ASN A 83 -7.49 11.16 -25.82
C ASN A 83 -8.47 11.36 -26.99
N ARG A 84 -9.77 11.55 -26.72
CA ARG A 84 -10.76 11.82 -27.78
C ARG A 84 -10.54 13.21 -28.38
N LEU A 85 -10.36 14.22 -27.52
CA LEU A 85 -10.11 15.59 -27.95
C LEU A 85 -8.80 15.74 -28.72
N GLU A 86 -7.73 15.03 -28.34
CA GLU A 86 -6.48 15.01 -29.10
C GLU A 86 -6.65 14.42 -30.50
N LYS A 87 -7.45 13.36 -30.66
CA LYS A 87 -7.78 12.77 -31.97
C LYS A 87 -8.58 13.74 -32.83
N GLU A 88 -9.62 14.36 -32.27
CA GLU A 88 -10.44 15.35 -32.98
C GLU A 88 -9.60 16.56 -33.41
N ASN A 89 -8.68 17.05 -32.56
CA ASN A 89 -7.77 18.14 -32.90
C ASN A 89 -6.79 17.76 -34.01
N ALA A 90 -6.26 16.53 -33.98
CA ALA A 90 -5.37 16.03 -35.03
C ALA A 90 -6.08 15.90 -36.38
N GLU A 91 -7.35 15.47 -36.39
CA GLU A 91 -8.19 15.43 -37.59
C GLU A 91 -8.51 16.82 -38.14
N LEU A 92 -8.90 17.76 -37.28
CA LEU A 92 -9.17 19.14 -37.66
C LEU A 92 -7.91 19.79 -38.25
N LYS A 93 -6.75 19.61 -37.61
CA LYS A 93 -5.47 20.12 -38.10
C LYS A 93 -5.11 19.56 -39.47
N ARG A 94 -5.41 18.28 -39.75
CA ARG A 94 -5.26 17.70 -41.10
C ARG A 94 -6.20 18.36 -42.12
N LYS A 95 -7.45 18.61 -41.75
CA LYS A 95 -8.44 19.22 -42.66
C LYS A 95 -8.13 20.68 -43.01
N THR A 96 -7.58 21.45 -42.06
CA THR A 96 -7.21 22.86 -42.28
C THR A 96 -5.86 23.05 -42.97
N HIS A 97 -4.95 22.07 -42.92
CA HIS A 97 -3.62 22.18 -43.55
C HIS A 97 -3.59 21.70 -45.01
N VAL A 98 -4.74 21.24 -45.52
CA VAL A 98 -4.96 20.78 -46.91
C VAL A 98 -5.74 21.84 -47.73
N LEU A 99 -6.16 22.94 -47.10
CA LEU A 99 -6.63 24.17 -47.74
C LEU A 99 -5.49 25.20 -47.76
#